data_AF-A0AA43C802-F1
#
_entry.id   AF-A0AA43C802-F1
#
_cell.length_a   1.000
_cell.length_b   1.000
_cell.length_c   1.000
_cell.angle_alpha   90.00
_cell.angle_beta   90.00
_cell.angle_gamma   90.00
#
_symmetry.space_group_name_H-M   'P 1'
#
loop_
_entity.id
_entity.type
_entity.pdbx_description
1 polymer ?
#
loop_
_entity_poly.entity_id
_entity_poly.type
_entity_poly.pdbx_seq_one_letter_code
_entity_poly.pdbx_strand_id
1 'polypeptide(L)'
;MKEKLIKTIDLENGLQLNLYDGSRKLVGDRWLVSLIVRMDIPVTEALKKDSRQLTESIGEITDVLGDSVLFEMKREKIFIDKTKKETAFKELCDMFLNSSLNYLSKEIFPKQYILKTYKEEVKKSLLNASRDEG
;
A
#
# COMPACT_ATOMS: atom_id res chain seq x y z
N MET A 1 2.33 19.10 -4.20
CA MET A 1 1.04 19.15 -3.46
C MET A 1 1.16 18.26 -2.23
N LYS A 2 0.56 18.65 -1.11
CA LYS A 2 0.70 17.94 0.16
C LYS A 2 -0.51 17.05 0.37
N GLU A 3 -0.29 15.74 0.46
CA GLU A 3 -1.31 14.78 0.86
C GLU A 3 -1.70 15.06 2.32
N LYS A 4 -3.00 14.99 2.61
CA LYS A 4 -3.52 15.28 3.96
C LYS A 4 -3.96 13.98 4.61
N LEU A 5 -3.35 13.61 5.74
CA LEU A 5 -3.84 12.50 6.56
C LEU A 5 -5.26 12.80 7.02
N ILE A 6 -6.19 11.90 6.70
CA ILE A 6 -7.61 12.00 7.04
C ILE A 6 -7.94 11.10 8.22
N LYS A 7 -7.41 9.89 8.22
CA LYS A 7 -7.72 8.88 9.23
C LYS A 7 -6.59 7.87 9.36
N THR A 8 -6.35 7.43 10.58
CA THR A 8 -5.57 6.23 10.90
C THR A 8 -6.51 5.18 11.46
N ILE A 9 -6.34 3.92 11.06
CA ILE A 9 -7.13 2.78 11.50
C ILE A 9 -6.16 1.72 12.01
N ASP A 10 -6.28 1.38 13.29
CA ASP A 10 -5.61 0.20 13.84
C ASP A 10 -6.32 -1.05 13.33
N LEU A 11 -5.56 -1.96 12.72
CA LEU A 11 -6.04 -3.22 12.19
C LEU A 11 -5.90 -4.33 13.22
N GLU A 12 -6.71 -5.38 13.08
CA GLU A 12 -6.71 -6.52 14.02
C GLU A 12 -5.37 -7.24 14.09
N ASN A 13 -4.59 -7.25 13.00
CA ASN A 13 -3.24 -7.81 12.95
C ASN A 13 -2.15 -6.92 13.58
N GLY A 14 -2.55 -5.79 14.18
CA GLY A 14 -1.68 -4.85 14.87
C GLY A 14 -0.96 -3.84 13.96
N LEU A 15 -1.27 -3.83 12.65
CA LEU A 15 -0.75 -2.81 11.74
C LEU A 15 -1.63 -1.55 11.74
N GLN A 16 -1.06 -0.43 11.28
CA GLN A 16 -1.77 0.84 11.16
C GLN A 16 -1.97 1.24 9.70
N LEU A 17 -3.24 1.41 9.33
CA LEU A 17 -3.64 1.83 7.99
C LEU A 17 -3.96 3.33 7.97
N ASN A 18 -3.21 4.09 7.18
CA ASN A 18 -3.34 5.53 7.04
C ASN A 18 -4.03 5.89 5.74
N LEU A 19 -5.12 6.68 5.82
CA LEU A 19 -5.87 7.18 4.67
C LEU A 19 -5.56 8.66 4.48
N TYR A 20 -5.16 9.04 3.28
CA TYR A 20 -4.80 10.40 2.90
C TYR A 20 -5.70 10.91 1.77
N ASP A 21 -6.07 12.20 1.86
CA ASP A 21 -6.64 12.96 0.76
C ASP A 21 -5.50 13.56 -0.08
N GLY A 22 -5.31 13.00 -1.27
CA GLY A 22 -4.39 13.49 -2.30
C GLY A 22 -5.10 14.31 -3.38
N SER A 23 -6.34 14.73 -3.14
CA SER A 23 -7.16 15.43 -4.13
C SER A 23 -6.56 16.77 -4.52
N ARG A 24 -6.74 17.13 -5.79
CA ARG A 24 -6.23 18.36 -6.36
C ARG A 24 -7.13 18.96 -7.41
N LYS A 25 -7.10 20.29 -7.48
CA LYS A 25 -7.77 21.04 -8.55
C LYS A 25 -7.07 20.78 -9.90
N LEU A 26 -7.87 20.59 -10.94
CA LEU A 26 -7.46 20.52 -12.34
C LEU A 26 -7.82 21.86 -13.02
N VAL A 27 -8.35 21.82 -14.25
CA VAL A 27 -8.81 23.00 -15.00
C VAL A 27 -10.23 23.42 -14.60
N GLY A 28 -10.49 24.74 -14.57
CA GLY A 28 -11.80 25.28 -14.22
C GLY A 28 -12.22 24.84 -12.81
N ASP A 29 -13.43 24.31 -12.65
CA ASP A 29 -13.92 23.75 -11.38
C ASP A 29 -13.83 22.22 -11.29
N ARG A 30 -12.96 21.62 -12.13
CA ARG A 30 -12.74 20.17 -12.14
C ARG A 30 -11.65 19.78 -11.14
N TRP A 31 -11.87 18.66 -10.49
CA TRP A 31 -10.99 18.07 -9.49
C TRP A 31 -10.59 16.65 -9.87
N LEU A 32 -9.34 16.30 -9.56
CA LEU A 32 -8.92 14.93 -9.33
C LEU A 32 -9.17 14.66 -7.85
N VAL A 33 -10.05 13.72 -7.54
CA VAL A 33 -10.28 13.24 -6.19
C VAL A 33 -9.46 11.97 -5.99
N SER A 34 -8.59 11.95 -4.98
CA SER A 34 -7.62 10.86 -4.79
C SER A 34 -7.59 10.42 -3.34
N LEU A 35 -7.95 9.16 -3.11
CA LEU A 35 -7.67 8.45 -1.86
C LEU A 35 -6.33 7.72 -2.01
N ILE A 36 -5.42 7.96 -1.08
CA ILE A 36 -4.16 7.23 -0.94
C ILE A 36 -4.22 6.49 0.39
N VAL A 37 -3.93 5.20 0.36
CA VAL A 37 -3.89 4.36 1.56
C VAL A 37 -2.47 3.85 1.73
N ARG A 38 -1.89 4.03 2.90
CA ARG A 38 -0.54 3.57 3.25
C ARG A 38 -0.51 2.77 4.53
N MET A 39 0.40 1.81 4.58
CA MET A 39 0.69 1.04 5.78
C MET A 39 2.14 0.58 5.71
N ASP A 40 2.90 0.88 6.77
CA ASP A 40 4.25 0.33 6.93
C ASP A 40 4.15 -1.06 7.54
N ILE A 41 4.78 -2.03 6.88
CA ILE A 41 4.77 -3.42 7.29
C ILE A 41 6.19 -3.80 7.72
N PRO A 42 6.44 -4.04 9.02
CA PRO A 42 7.74 -4.45 9.52
C PRO A 42 8.06 -5.88 9.05
N VAL A 43 9.15 -6.05 8.30
CA VAL A 43 9.48 -7.29 7.59
C VAL A 43 9.77 -8.43 8.58
N THR A 44 10.69 -8.17 9.51
CA THR A 44 11.16 -9.18 10.46
C THR A 44 10.03 -9.69 11.36
N GLU A 45 9.23 -8.79 11.90
CA GLU A 45 8.15 -9.07 12.84
C GLU A 45 7.02 -9.83 12.16
N ALA A 46 6.62 -9.41 10.95
CA ALA A 46 5.58 -10.08 10.18
C ALA A 46 5.99 -11.51 9.79
N LEU A 47 7.25 -11.73 9.41
CA LEU A 47 7.75 -13.06 9.03
C LEU A 47 7.96 -13.97 10.24
N LYS A 48 8.37 -13.44 11.40
CA LYS A 48 8.52 -14.22 12.64
C LYS A 48 7.18 -14.73 13.19
N LYS A 49 6.11 -13.93 13.10
CA LYS A 49 4.76 -14.32 13.55
C LYS A 49 4.23 -15.56 12.82
N ASP A 50 4.63 -15.76 11.57
CA ASP A 50 4.23 -16.90 10.74
C ASP A 50 5.45 -17.52 10.04
N SER A 51 6.41 -18.00 10.83
CA SER A 51 7.67 -18.60 10.37
C SER A 51 7.52 -19.99 9.75
N ARG A 52 6.31 -20.55 9.76
CA ARG A 52 6.05 -21.84 9.13
C ARG A 52 6.08 -21.64 7.61
N GLN A 53 6.99 -22.34 6.92
CA GLN A 53 7.06 -22.43 5.45
C GLN A 53 7.78 -21.30 4.69
N LEU A 54 8.79 -20.63 5.28
CA LEU A 54 9.68 -19.77 4.48
C LEU A 54 10.72 -20.64 3.76
N THR A 55 10.86 -20.45 2.44
CA THR A 55 11.91 -21.11 1.64
C THR A 55 13.23 -20.36 1.78
N GLU A 56 13.16 -19.03 1.79
CA GLU A 56 14.27 -18.11 2.00
C GLU A 56 14.41 -17.74 3.49
N SER A 57 15.60 -17.35 3.90
CA SER A 57 15.83 -16.88 5.27
C SER A 57 15.28 -15.47 5.47
N ILE A 58 14.91 -15.11 6.70
CA ILE A 58 14.47 -13.73 7.01
C ILE A 58 15.58 -12.73 6.68
N GLY A 59 16.85 -13.10 6.90
CA GLY A 59 18.02 -12.26 6.59
C GLY A 59 18.10 -11.90 5.11
N GLU A 60 17.97 -12.90 4.22
CA GLU A 60 17.97 -12.68 2.77
C GLU A 60 16.82 -11.74 2.33
N ILE A 61 15.64 -11.90 2.92
CA ILE A 61 14.49 -11.05 2.59
C ILE A 61 14.73 -9.61 3.08
N THR A 62 15.27 -9.41 4.28
CA THR A 62 15.59 -8.09 4.81
C THR A 62 16.74 -7.42 4.07
N ASP A 63 17.72 -8.18 3.56
CA ASP A 63 18.82 -7.61 2.76
C ASP A 63 18.30 -7.02 1.44
N VAL A 64 17.23 -7.58 0.88
CA VAL A 64 16.61 -7.10 -0.36
C VAL A 64 15.57 -6.00 -0.11
N LEU A 65 14.73 -6.15 0.92
CA LEU A 65 13.59 -5.26 1.15
C LEU A 65 13.84 -4.17 2.20
N GLY A 66 14.84 -4.34 3.06
CA GLY A 66 15.04 -3.55 4.27
C GLY A 66 14.18 -4.00 5.45
N ASP A 67 14.13 -3.17 6.49
CA ASP A 67 13.42 -3.46 7.74
C ASP A 67 11.89 -3.36 7.63
N SER A 68 11.39 -2.57 6.69
CA SER A 68 9.96 -2.38 6.45
C SER A 68 9.65 -2.28 4.97
N VAL A 69 8.43 -2.70 4.60
CA VAL A 69 7.87 -2.46 3.27
C VAL A 69 6.66 -1.57 3.36
N LEU A 70 6.59 -0.57 2.47
CA LEU A 70 5.45 0.31 2.35
C LEU A 70 4.39 -0.34 1.46
N PHE A 71 3.27 -0.74 2.05
CA PHE A 71 2.06 -0.98 1.29
C PHE A 71 1.42 0.36 0.92
N GLU A 72 1.24 0.62 -0.38
CA GLU A 72 0.49 1.76 -0.88
C GLU A 72 -0.56 1.34 -1.91
N MET A 73 -1.77 1.89 -1.77
CA MET A 73 -2.79 1.79 -2.82
C MET A 73 -3.43 3.16 -3.07
N LYS A 74 -3.62 3.47 -4.35
CA LYS A 74 -4.24 4.70 -4.81
C LYS A 74 -5.57 4.43 -5.51
N ARG A 75 -6.61 5.21 -5.19
CA ARG A 75 -7.90 5.20 -5.87
C ARG A 75 -8.26 6.62 -6.26
N GLU A 76 -8.60 6.82 -7.53
CA GLU A 76 -8.82 8.15 -8.09
C GLU A 76 -10.12 8.24 -8.88
N LYS A 77 -10.73 9.41 -8.83
CA LYS A 77 -11.80 9.84 -9.74
C LYS A 77 -11.40 11.19 -10.34
N ILE A 78 -11.38 11.29 -11.66
CA ILE A 78 -11.05 12.51 -12.41
C ILE A 78 -12.31 13.31 -12.79
N PHE A 79 -12.14 14.58 -13.13
CA PHE A 79 -13.19 15.46 -13.65
C PHE A 79 -14.40 15.67 -12.72
N ILE A 80 -14.18 15.55 -11.40
CA ILE A 80 -15.21 15.78 -10.40
C ILE A 80 -15.47 17.27 -10.25
N ASP A 81 -16.74 17.67 -10.24
CA ASP A 81 -17.12 19.05 -9.95
C ASP A 81 -16.76 19.43 -8.51
N LYS A 82 -16.31 20.68 -8.29
CA LYS A 82 -15.97 21.21 -6.96
C LYS A 82 -17.05 20.92 -5.91
N THR A 83 -18.34 21.05 -6.27
CA THR A 83 -19.47 20.80 -5.37
C THR A 83 -19.61 19.33 -4.96
N LYS A 84 -19.09 18.41 -5.77
CA LYS A 84 -19.14 16.96 -5.54
C LYS A 84 -17.84 16.38 -4.99
N LYS A 85 -16.79 17.19 -4.81
CA LYS A 85 -15.46 16.73 -4.39
C LYS A 85 -15.51 15.92 -3.10
N GLU A 86 -16.17 16.44 -2.06
CA GLU A 86 -16.21 15.78 -0.75
C GLU A 86 -17.06 14.50 -0.78
N THR A 87 -18.19 14.51 -1.48
CA THR A 87 -19.02 13.32 -1.68
C THR A 87 -18.24 12.22 -2.42
N ALA A 88 -17.57 12.57 -3.52
CA ALA A 88 -16.77 11.62 -4.29
C ALA A 88 -15.60 11.05 -3.48
N PHE A 89 -14.98 11.87 -2.62
CA PHE A 89 -13.91 11.42 -1.73
C PHE A 89 -14.44 10.43 -0.68
N LYS A 90 -15.57 10.76 -0.04
CA LYS A 90 -16.22 9.87 0.92
C LYS A 90 -16.59 8.52 0.28
N GLU A 91 -17.16 8.53 -0.92
CA GLU A 91 -17.47 7.30 -1.66
C GLU A 91 -16.22 6.44 -1.91
N LEU A 92 -15.08 7.06 -2.26
CA LEU A 92 -13.81 6.33 -2.43
C LEU A 92 -13.36 5.67 -1.13
N CYS A 93 -13.46 6.39 -0.01
CA CYS A 93 -13.18 5.84 1.32
C CYS A 93 -14.12 4.67 1.64
N ASP A 94 -15.43 4.85 1.49
CA ASP A 94 -16.43 3.83 1.84
C ASP A 94 -16.25 2.57 0.98
N MET A 95 -16.04 2.71 -0.34
CA MET A 95 -15.76 1.58 -1.24
C MET A 95 -14.47 0.85 -0.84
N PHE A 96 -13.41 1.57 -0.50
CA PHE A 96 -12.16 0.97 -0.06
C PHE A 96 -12.35 0.18 1.24
N LEU A 97 -12.95 0.79 2.26
CA LEU A 97 -13.14 0.17 3.57
C LEU A 97 -14.03 -1.07 3.46
N ASN A 98 -15.11 -1.02 2.68
CA ASN A 98 -16.02 -2.15 2.50
C ASN A 98 -15.40 -3.32 1.71
N SER A 99 -14.45 -3.05 0.80
CA SER A 99 -13.87 -4.08 -0.08
C SER A 99 -12.57 -4.67 0.44
N SER A 100 -11.71 -3.85 1.05
CA SER A 100 -10.30 -4.18 1.27
C SER A 100 -9.95 -4.33 2.74
N LEU A 101 -10.61 -3.61 3.65
CA LEU A 101 -10.22 -3.53 5.06
C LEU A 101 -10.17 -4.92 5.71
N ASN A 102 -11.19 -5.75 5.48
CA ASN A 102 -11.25 -7.11 6.04
C ASN A 102 -10.06 -7.98 5.62
N TYR A 103 -9.58 -7.86 4.37
CA TYR A 103 -8.42 -8.63 3.93
C TYR A 103 -7.12 -8.08 4.54
N LEU A 104 -6.97 -6.76 4.58
CA LEU A 104 -5.79 -6.10 5.15
C LEU A 104 -5.65 -6.35 6.66
N SER A 105 -6.76 -6.54 7.38
CA SER A 105 -6.77 -6.86 8.81
C SER A 105 -6.36 -8.30 9.13
N LYS A 106 -6.27 -9.20 8.15
CA LYS A 106 -5.90 -10.60 8.41
C LYS A 106 -4.44 -10.73 8.81
N GLU A 107 -4.14 -11.63 9.74
CA GLU A 107 -2.77 -11.99 10.16
C GLU A 107 -1.90 -12.51 9.00
N ILE A 108 -2.52 -13.11 7.97
CA ILE A 108 -1.78 -13.67 6.84
C ILE A 108 -1.35 -12.60 5.81
N PHE A 109 -2.00 -11.43 5.82
CA PHE A 109 -1.77 -10.39 4.82
C PHE A 109 -0.31 -9.88 4.80
N PRO A 110 0.31 -9.50 5.95
CA PRO A 110 1.66 -8.94 5.99
C PRO A 110 2.69 -9.85 5.35
N LYS A 111 2.70 -11.15 5.73
CA LYS A 111 3.60 -12.16 5.18
C LYS A 111 3.41 -12.32 3.67
N GLN A 112 2.18 -12.45 3.19
CA GLN A 112 1.92 -12.61 1.75
C GLN A 112 2.41 -11.40 0.96
N TYR A 113 2.20 -10.19 1.49
CA TYR A 113 2.65 -8.97 0.84
C TYR A 113 4.17 -8.87 0.78
N ILE A 114 4.87 -9.16 1.88
CA ILE A 114 6.34 -9.19 1.94
C ILE A 114 6.90 -10.18 0.93
N LEU A 115 6.42 -11.44 0.93
CA LEU A 115 6.92 -12.47 0.02
C LEU A 115 6.65 -12.15 -1.45
N LYS A 116 5.51 -11.53 -1.75
CA LYS A 116 5.22 -11.03 -3.09
C LYS A 116 6.23 -9.95 -3.49
N THR A 117 6.45 -8.96 -2.63
CA THR A 117 7.35 -7.83 -2.89
C THR A 117 8.79 -8.31 -3.07
N TYR A 118 9.25 -9.24 -2.23
CA TYR A 118 10.56 -9.89 -2.35
C TYR A 118 10.75 -10.53 -3.72
N LYS A 119 9.80 -11.37 -4.16
CA LYS A 119 9.86 -12.05 -5.46
C LYS A 119 9.89 -11.07 -6.63
N GLU A 120 9.13 -9.98 -6.54
CA GLU A 120 9.12 -8.93 -7.56
C GLU A 120 10.47 -8.22 -7.63
N GLU A 121 11.10 -7.93 -6.50
CA GLU A 121 12.38 -7.21 -6.45
C GLU A 121 13.55 -8.08 -6.93
N VAL A 122 13.62 -9.33 -6.47
CA VAL A 122 14.62 -10.31 -6.97
C VAL A 122 14.51 -10.46 -8.49
N LYS A 123 13.28 -10.56 -9.02
CA LYS A 123 13.06 -10.67 -10.47
C LYS A 123 13.54 -9.44 -11.23
N LYS A 124 13.33 -8.22 -10.71
CA LYS A 124 13.82 -6.99 -11.35
C LYS A 124 15.34 -6.94 -11.36
N SER A 125 15.99 -7.29 -10.26
CA SER A 125 17.45 -7.33 -10.15
C SER A 125 18.07 -8.28 -11.18
N LEU A 126 17.48 -9.46 -11.38
CA LEU A 126 17.91 -10.41 -12.40
C LEU A 126 17.75 -9.87 -13.83
N LEU A 127 16.60 -9.24 -14.13
CA LEU A 127 16.34 -8.65 -15.44
C LEU A 127 17.28 -7.48 -15.78
N ASN A 128 17.69 -6.70 -14.77
CA ASN A 128 18.62 -5.60 -14.96
C ASN A 128 20.04 -6.12 -15.20
N ALA A 129 20.48 -7.14 -14.46
CA ALA A 129 21.79 -7.77 -14.67
C ALA A 129 21.93 -8.37 -16.09
N SER A 130 20.89 -8.97 -16.65
CA SER A 130 20.92 -9.50 -18.03
C SER A 130 20.91 -8.44 -19.14
N ARG A 131 20.65 -7.17 -18.82
CA ARG A 131 20.63 -6.06 -19.80
C ARG A 131 21.97 -5.34 -19.93
N ASP A 132 22.82 -5.41 -18.90
CA ASP A 132 24.14 -4.76 -18.91
C ASP A 132 25.22 -5.63 -19.59
N GLU A 133 24.91 -6.88 -19.97
CA GLU A 133 25.82 -7.79 -20.69
C GLU A 133 25.60 -7.84 -22.22
N GLY A 134 24.81 -6.91 -22.79
CA GLY A 134 24.40 -6.88 -24.20
C GLY A 134 24.98 -5.74 -25.04
#